data_AF-A0AAW6E280-F1
#
_entry.id   AF-A0AAW6E280-F1
#
_cell.length_a   1.000
_cell.length_b   1.000
_cell.length_c   1.000
_cell.angle_alpha   90.00
_cell.angle_beta   90.00
_cell.angle_gamma   90.00
#
_symmetry.space_group_name_H-M   'P 1'
#
loop_
_entity.id
_entity.type
_entity.pdbx_description
1 polymer ?
#
loop_
_entity_poly.entity_id
_entity_poly.type
_entity_poly.pdbx_seq_one_letter_code
_entity_poly.pdbx_strand_id
1 'polypeptide(L)' 'MAYTKASNKAVQKYSAKTYDQIKVLVKKGEREEIKNYAESQGMSLNGYINKLIKDDMKTADKE' A
#
# COMPACT_ATOMS: atom_id res chain seq x y z
N MET A 1 7.68 -14.21 22.47
CA MET A 1 7.06 -13.02 23.11
C MET A 1 5.55 -13.14 23.03
N ALA A 2 4.85 -13.20 24.17
CA ALA A 2 3.38 -13.26 24.21
C ALA A 2 2.77 -11.92 23.84
N TYR A 3 2.12 -11.84 22.67
CA TYR A 3 1.40 -10.65 22.23
C TYR A 3 0.15 -10.46 23.12
N THR A 4 0.19 -9.49 24.02
CA THR A 4 -0.96 -9.18 24.88
C THR A 4 -2.02 -8.41 24.08
N LYS A 5 -3.31 -8.66 24.37
CA LYS A 5 -4.45 -7.97 23.72
C LYS A 5 -4.33 -6.43 23.80
N ALA A 6 -3.67 -5.92 24.83
CA ALA A 6 -3.40 -4.49 25.01
C ALA A 6 -2.40 -3.93 23.97
N SER A 7 -1.34 -4.68 23.66
CA SER A 7 -0.36 -4.30 22.62
C SER A 7 -1.01 -4.22 21.24
N ASN A 8 -1.85 -5.21 20.89
CA ASN A 8 -2.60 -5.20 19.63
C ASN A 8 -3.47 -3.96 19.45
N LYS A 9 -4.15 -3.52 20.52
CA LYS A 9 -5.05 -2.36 20.48
C LYS A 9 -4.28 -1.03 20.31
N ALA A 10 -3.09 -0.93 20.88
CA ALA A 10 -2.21 0.23 20.71
C ALA A 10 -1.65 0.31 19.28
N VAL A 11 -1.18 -0.81 18.73
CA VAL A 11 -0.70 -0.90 17.34
C VAL A 11 -1.80 -0.54 16.36
N GLN A 12 -3.01 -1.08 16.56
CA GLN A 12 -4.15 -0.80 15.66
C GLN A 12 -4.60 0.67 15.70
N LYS A 13 -4.58 1.32 16.87
CA LYS A 13 -4.85 2.77 16.99
C LYS A 13 -3.80 3.62 16.27
N TYR A 14 -2.52 3.24 16.37
CA TYR A 14 -1.45 3.95 15.69
C TYR A 14 -1.55 3.79 14.18
N SER A 15 -1.75 2.56 13.69
CA SER A 15 -1.94 2.28 12.27
C SER A 15 -3.10 3.07 11.66
N ALA A 16 -4.24 3.16 12.37
CA ALA A 16 -5.42 3.89 11.88
C ALA A 16 -5.28 5.41 11.93
N LYS A 17 -4.42 5.96 12.81
CA LYS A 17 -4.20 7.40 12.92
C LYS A 17 -3.17 7.92 11.90
N THR A 18 -2.21 7.08 11.54
CA THR A 18 -1.06 7.48 10.73
C THR A 18 -1.16 7.04 9.27
N TYR A 19 -1.91 5.97 8.99
CA TYR A 19 -2.00 5.40 7.64
C TYR A 19 -3.46 5.16 7.23
N ASP A 20 -3.82 5.69 6.07
CA ASP A 20 -5.03 5.27 5.36
C ASP A 20 -4.82 3.88 4.75
N GLN A 21 -5.61 2.90 5.21
CA GLN A 21 -5.56 1.54 4.69
C GLN A 21 -6.46 1.41 3.46
N ILE A 22 -5.86 1.36 2.27
CA ILE A 22 -6.58 1.12 1.02
C ILE A 22 -6.55 -0.37 0.70
N LYS A 23 -7.73 -1.00 0.64
CA LYS A 23 -7.86 -2.41 0.24
C LYS A 23 -8.00 -2.49 -1.29
N VAL A 24 -6.94 -2.92 -1.96
CA VAL A 24 -6.96 -3.12 -3.42
C VAL A 24 -7.30 -4.58 -3.74
N LEU A 25 -8.35 -4.77 -4.54
CA LEU A 25 -8.73 -6.06 -5.10
C LEU A 25 -8.16 -6.16 -6.52
N VAL A 26 -7.26 -7.12 -6.74
CA VAL A 26 -6.71 -7.46 -8.06
C VAL A 26 -7.05 -8.91 -8.38
N LYS A 27 -7.13 -9.29 -9.67
CA LYS A 27 -7.39 -10.69 -10.01
C LYS A 27 -6.21 -11.55 -9.58
N LYS A 28 -6.49 -12.85 -9.41
CA LYS A 28 -5.48 -13.83 -9.05
C LYS A 28 -4.45 -13.92 -10.19
N GLY A 29 -3.15 -13.78 -9.86
CA GLY A 29 -2.06 -13.71 -10.84
C GLY A 29 -1.54 -12.29 -11.07
N GLU A 30 -2.42 -11.30 -11.20
CA GLU A 30 -2.02 -9.90 -11.47
C GLU A 30 -1.16 -9.31 -10.35
N ARG A 31 -1.36 -9.75 -9.11
CA ARG A 31 -0.52 -9.34 -7.98
C ARG A 31 0.95 -9.68 -8.20
N GLU A 32 1.25 -10.85 -8.76
CA GLU A 32 2.62 -11.30 -8.99
C GLU A 32 3.25 -10.54 -10.16
N GLU A 33 2.48 -10.25 -11.21
CA GLU A 33 2.92 -9.41 -12.32
C GLU A 33 3.27 -8.00 -11.85
N ILE A 34 2.39 -7.37 -11.06
CA ILE A 34 2.64 -6.04 -10.47
C ILE A 34 3.86 -6.08 -9.54
N LYS A 35 4.05 -7.17 -8.79
CA LYS A 35 5.20 -7.34 -7.89
C LYS A 35 6.50 -7.42 -8.69
N ASN A 36 6.56 -8.27 -9.70
CA ASN A 36 7.73 -8.42 -10.56
C ASN A 36 8.06 -7.12 -11.30
N TYR A 37 7.04 -6.39 -11.78
CA TYR A 37 7.22 -5.10 -12.41
C TYR A 37 7.79 -4.06 -11.43
N ALA A 38 7.21 -3.98 -10.22
CA ALA A 38 7.70 -3.08 -9.19
C ALA A 38 9.15 -3.43 -8.79
N GLU A 39 9.48 -4.71 -8.63
CA GLU A 39 10.83 -5.19 -8.32
C GLU A 39 11.83 -4.85 -9.43
N SER A 40 11.43 -4.97 -10.70
CA SER A 40 12.22 -4.54 -11.86
C SER A 40 12.51 -3.03 -11.84
N GLN A 41 11.58 -2.23 -11.31
CA GLN A 41 11.75 -0.79 -11.10
C GLN A 41 12.50 -0.45 -9.80
N GLY A 42 12.95 -1.44 -9.03
CA GLY A 42 13.60 -1.23 -7.73
C GLY A 42 12.66 -0.70 -6.64
N MET A 43 11.35 -0.87 -6.80
CA MET A 43 10.31 -0.37 -5.90
C MET A 43 9.58 -1.52 -5.21
N SER A 44 9.07 -1.25 -4.00
CA SER A 44 8.11 -2.17 -3.39
C SER A 44 6.76 -2.08 -4.11
N LEU A 45 6.00 -3.17 -4.14
CA LEU A 45 4.65 -3.20 -4.73
C LEU A 45 3.76 -2.07 -4.19
N ASN A 46 3.81 -1.82 -2.87
CA ASN A 46 3.04 -0.73 -2.26
C ASN A 46 3.55 0.65 -2.68
N GLY A 47 4.88 0.83 -2.79
CA GLY A 47 5.49 2.07 -3.29
C GLY A 47 5.11 2.35 -4.74
N TYR A 48 5.07 1.31 -5.57
CA TYR A 48 4.67 1.39 -6.97
C TYR A 48 3.21 1.82 -7.13
N ILE A 49 2.29 1.19 -6.39
CA ILE A 49 0.86 1.56 -6.39
C ILE A 49 0.67 3.01 -5.92
N ASN A 50 1.31 3.41 -4.82
CA ASN A 50 1.22 4.79 -4.33
C ASN A 50 1.82 5.80 -5.32
N LYS A 51 2.88 5.42 -6.03
CA LYS A 51 3.49 6.29 -7.05
C LYS A 51 2.55 6.47 -8.23
N LEU A 52 1.97 5.38 -8.75
CA LEU A 52 0.98 5.45 -9.84
C LEU A 52 -0.21 6.35 -9.48
N ILE A 53 -0.80 6.15 -8.30
CA ILE A 53 -1.94 6.97 -7.84
C ILE A 53 -1.53 8.45 -7.75
N LYS A 54 -0.35 8.75 -7.20
CA LYS A 54 0.15 10.13 -7.10
C LYS A 54 0.43 10.76 -8.46
N ASP A 55 1.00 10.00 -9.38
CA ASP A 55 1.33 10.48 -10.73
C ASP A 55 0.06 10.78 -11.53
N ASP A 56 -0.92 9.87 -11.45
CA ASP A 56 -2.25 10.02 -12.07
C ASP A 56 -3.02 11.23 -11.48
N MET A 57 -3.08 11.33 -10.15
CA MET A 57 -3.70 12.50 -9.48
C MET A 57 -3.02 13.83 -9.82
N LYS A 58 -1.69 13.83 -10.01
CA LYS A 58 -0.95 15.04 -10.38
C LYS A 58 -1.19 15.46 -11.82
N THR A 59 -1.62 14.53 -12.66
CA THR A 59 -1.96 14.79 -14.06
C THR A 59 -3.38 15.35 -14.18
N ALA A 60 -4.31 14.89 -13.33
CA ALA A 60 -5.70 15.37 -13.28
C ALA A 60 -5.87 16.83 -12.79
N ASP A 61 -4.91 17.37 -12.03
CA ASP A 61 -4.93 18.76 -11.53
C ASP A 61 -4.36 19.78 -12.54
N LYS A 62 -3.83 19.31 -13.68
CA LYS A 62 -3.19 20.15 -14.70
C LYS A 62 -4.06 20.46 -15.92
N GLU A 63 -5.35 20.14 -15.88
CA GLU A 63 -6.31 20.47 -16.94
C GLU A 63 -7.29 21.57 -16.51
#